data_AF-A0A428QUR4-F1
#
_entry.id   AF-A0A428QUR4-F1
#
_cell.length_a   1.000
_cell.length_b   1.000
_cell.length_c   1.000
_cell.angle_alpha   90.00
_cell.angle_beta   90.00
_cell.angle_gamma   90.00
#
_symmetry.space_group_name_H-M   'P 1'
#
loop_
_entity.id
_entity.type
_entity.pdbx_description
1 polymer ?
#
loop_
_entity_poly.entity_id
_entity_poly.type
_entity_poly.pdbx_seq_one_letter_code
_entity_poly.pdbx_strand_id
1 'polypeptide(L)'
;MSRNLTLMSLPDEILLEIFTLFPKRLLLRLRHVSRAFALFATPSAFRNLRFRAYEDEPQRLIQIATSEKLRLHVREVTCDTWSGPELDRRYIYDMQDVQVYADFLEALPCIPLFRNLEAFHLRFGTIQKESLIIRGTVIERIFHYLAGISPKQYVGEKAHPTRYFEPLQLKALTVSNLDDVIITDLTKSEAFQTVTGSPTLVDLRLYLAVDTETLVQSSGNKCSGKLDLFETLPYTWLRPSVARHLRVLSLYCREPWGWFPKMDFRLVGAGDGMPNLKVLALGNYTFSHEWQIDWVGSLSVEKLYLDGCTILFQARQWQGMLLDQSETVLQGSDRRVHTFSNSGYYVKPTTPRSGDVAEAIHGTLRWHHLLSHWTQSMKNLRVFKMGKGHWDEIPAEDIDPSYYEKLWTADSREAANQPFTHHGFRYFEHPSPGTTGSGIRKYGTGNSGFAENMLKYVYWTGKYTDYDRMWESWNMQRVVLTEEEWRRKYGRDECRKLTEEDRARDEVALEAMISAVDARRAHMSALDTMSEV
;
A
#
# COMPACT_ATOMS: atom_id res chain seq x y z
N MET A 1 -49.51 -22.72 -14.96
CA MET A 1 -49.31 -22.27 -13.57
C MET A 1 -47.93 -21.65 -13.47
N SER A 2 -47.83 -20.32 -13.53
CA SER A 2 -46.57 -19.62 -13.31
C SER A 2 -46.21 -19.71 -11.84
N ARG A 3 -45.21 -20.53 -11.49
CA ARG A 3 -44.61 -20.48 -10.15
C ARG A 3 -43.97 -19.09 -10.01
N ASN A 4 -44.58 -18.22 -9.21
CA ASN A 4 -43.92 -16.99 -8.77
C ASN A 4 -42.69 -17.40 -7.97
N LEU A 5 -41.53 -17.38 -8.62
CA LEU A 5 -40.24 -17.49 -7.95
C LEU A 5 -40.10 -16.25 -7.07
N THR A 6 -40.29 -16.44 -5.77
CA THR A 6 -40.00 -15.40 -4.78
C THR A 6 -38.51 -15.46 -4.48
N LEU A 7 -37.86 -14.31 -4.24
CA LEU A 7 -36.42 -14.28 -3.92
C LEU A 7 -36.06 -15.29 -2.81
N MET A 8 -36.94 -15.42 -1.80
CA MET A 8 -36.76 -16.31 -0.66
C MET A 8 -37.01 -17.80 -0.95
N SER A 9 -37.29 -18.19 -2.20
CA SER A 9 -37.32 -19.59 -2.61
C SER A 9 -35.95 -20.11 -3.09
N LEU A 10 -34.93 -19.25 -3.13
CA LEU A 10 -33.55 -19.63 -3.45
C LEU A 10 -32.88 -20.31 -2.24
N PRO A 11 -31.89 -21.20 -2.46
CA PRO A 11 -31.04 -21.75 -1.40
C PRO A 11 -30.35 -20.65 -0.58
N ASP A 12 -30.13 -20.92 0.70
CA ASP A 12 -29.55 -19.99 1.67
C ASP A 12 -28.15 -19.50 1.23
N GLU A 13 -27.36 -20.36 0.60
CA GLU A 13 -26.03 -20.00 0.09
C GLU A 13 -26.10 -18.95 -1.01
N ILE A 14 -27.07 -19.08 -1.92
CA ILE A 14 -27.30 -18.12 -3.00
C ILE A 14 -27.84 -16.81 -2.43
N LEU A 15 -28.74 -16.88 -1.45
CA LEU A 15 -29.25 -15.70 -0.76
C LEU A 15 -28.13 -14.95 -0.05
N LEU A 16 -27.24 -15.64 0.66
CA LEU A 16 -26.10 -15.00 1.33
C LEU A 16 -25.22 -14.26 0.32
N GLU A 17 -24.89 -14.91 -0.80
CA GLU A 17 -24.07 -14.31 -1.86
C GLU A 17 -24.75 -13.07 -2.46
N ILE A 18 -26.05 -13.16 -2.81
CA ILE A 18 -26.81 -12.00 -3.31
C ILE A 18 -26.77 -10.84 -2.31
N PHE A 19 -26.95 -11.10 -1.02
CA PHE A 19 -26.97 -10.06 -0.01
C PHE A 19 -25.58 -9.44 0.23
N THR A 20 -24.49 -10.15 -0.09
CA THR A 20 -23.15 -9.54 -0.05
C THR A 20 -22.95 -8.46 -1.12
N LEU A 21 -23.72 -8.52 -2.22
CA LEU A 21 -23.66 -7.55 -3.31
C LEU A 21 -24.46 -6.28 -3.02
N PHE A 22 -25.34 -6.30 -2.02
CA PHE A 22 -26.19 -5.16 -1.69
C PHE A 22 -25.43 -4.07 -0.92
N PRO A 23 -25.72 -2.78 -1.18
CA PRO A 23 -25.19 -1.69 -0.39
C PRO A 23 -25.61 -1.80 1.08
N LYS A 24 -24.70 -1.44 2.00
CA LYS A 24 -24.95 -1.49 3.45
C LYS A 24 -26.24 -0.79 3.89
N ARG A 25 -26.57 0.36 3.30
CA ARG A 25 -27.82 1.09 3.57
C ARG A 25 -29.06 0.26 3.22
N LEU A 26 -29.03 -0.44 2.09
CA LEU A 26 -30.11 -1.31 1.69
C LEU A 26 -30.24 -2.50 2.66
N LEU A 27 -29.13 -3.13 3.03
CA LEU A 27 -29.11 -4.22 4.01
C LEU A 27 -29.67 -3.79 5.38
N LEU A 28 -29.31 -2.60 5.86
CA LEU A 28 -29.85 -2.01 7.09
C LEU A 28 -31.36 -1.74 7.02
N ARG A 29 -31.93 -1.52 5.84
CA ARG A 29 -33.39 -1.40 5.66
C ARG A 29 -34.05 -2.77 5.51
N LEU A 30 -33.47 -3.65 4.68
CA LEU A 30 -33.97 -4.99 4.39
C LEU A 30 -34.12 -5.81 5.66
N ARG A 31 -33.21 -5.69 6.63
CA ARG A 31 -33.32 -6.40 7.91
C ARG A 31 -34.59 -6.09 8.71
N HIS A 32 -35.30 -5.01 8.39
CA HIS A 32 -36.57 -4.64 9.02
C HIS A 32 -37.80 -5.06 8.20
N VAL A 33 -37.63 -5.59 6.99
CA VAL A 33 -38.74 -6.01 6.10
C VAL A 33 -39.43 -7.27 6.60
N SER A 34 -38.66 -8.30 6.97
CA SER A 34 -39.20 -9.53 7.56
C SER A 34 -38.13 -10.26 8.37
N ARG A 35 -38.53 -11.26 9.17
CA ARG A 35 -37.59 -12.11 9.91
C ARG A 35 -36.64 -12.87 8.99
N ALA A 36 -37.11 -13.30 7.81
CA ALA A 36 -36.27 -13.98 6.82
C ALA A 36 -35.22 -13.02 6.25
N PHE A 37 -35.61 -11.80 5.86
CA PHE A 37 -34.63 -10.80 5.42
C PHE A 37 -33.66 -10.41 6.54
N ALA A 38 -34.12 -10.34 7.80
CA ALA A 38 -33.25 -10.05 8.94
C ALA A 38 -32.13 -11.10 9.10
N LEU A 39 -32.42 -12.37 8.83
CA LEU A 39 -31.49 -13.48 8.94
C LEU A 39 -30.32 -13.37 7.95
N PHE A 40 -30.58 -12.94 6.70
CA PHE A 40 -29.55 -12.78 5.67
C PHE A 40 -28.93 -11.37 5.64
N ALA A 41 -29.72 -10.33 5.87
CA ALA A 41 -29.25 -8.95 5.80
C ALA A 41 -28.40 -8.53 7.00
N THR A 42 -28.70 -9.03 8.20
CA THR A 42 -27.95 -8.63 9.40
C THR A 42 -26.48 -9.04 9.32
N PRO A 43 -26.11 -10.31 9.00
CA PRO A 43 -24.72 -10.69 8.85
C PRO A 43 -23.96 -9.82 7.83
N SER A 44 -24.54 -9.61 6.65
CA SER A 44 -23.91 -8.80 5.60
C SER A 44 -23.82 -7.32 5.95
N ALA A 45 -24.82 -6.75 6.63
CA ALA A 45 -24.83 -5.33 7.02
C ALA A 45 -23.73 -4.99 8.04
N PHE A 46 -23.44 -5.91 8.97
CA PHE A 46 -22.50 -5.70 10.06
C PHE A 46 -21.14 -6.38 9.83
N ARG A 47 -20.95 -7.06 8.70
CA ARG A 47 -19.68 -7.70 8.33
C ARG A 47 -18.51 -6.73 8.38
N ASN A 48 -18.70 -5.54 7.80
CA ASN A 48 -17.67 -4.51 7.69
C ASN A 48 -18.10 -3.26 8.48
N LEU A 49 -17.28 -2.87 9.44
CA LEU A 49 -17.45 -1.65 10.22
C LEU A 49 -16.38 -0.64 9.85
N ARG A 50 -16.77 0.62 9.78
CA ARG A 50 -15.86 1.76 9.74
C ARG A 50 -16.32 2.70 10.83
N PHE A 51 -15.36 3.24 11.58
CA PHE A 51 -15.63 4.31 12.52
C PHE A 51 -14.52 5.35 12.44
N ARG A 52 -14.94 6.61 12.53
CA ARG A 52 -14.11 7.80 12.47
C ARG A 52 -14.16 8.57 13.79
N ALA A 53 -13.21 9.47 14.00
CA ALA A 53 -13.28 10.47 15.06
C ALA A 53 -14.28 11.59 14.70
N TYR A 54 -15.47 11.23 14.20
CA TYR A 54 -16.43 12.12 13.57
C TYR A 54 -17.86 11.80 14.03
N GLU A 55 -18.60 12.85 14.39
CA GLU A 55 -19.99 12.77 14.86
C GLU A 55 -20.20 11.65 15.90
N ASP A 56 -21.25 10.82 15.74
CA ASP A 56 -21.66 9.76 16.65
C ASP A 56 -21.09 8.37 16.27
N GLU A 57 -20.13 8.31 15.34
CA GLU A 57 -19.53 7.05 14.89
C GLU A 57 -18.84 6.25 16.02
N PRO A 58 -18.08 6.88 16.95
CA PRO A 58 -17.53 6.16 18.10
C PRO A 58 -18.61 5.50 18.98
N GLN A 59 -19.71 6.21 19.25
CA GLN A 59 -20.82 5.70 20.06
C GLN A 59 -21.53 4.54 19.36
N ARG A 60 -21.70 4.61 18.02
CA ARG A 60 -22.26 3.49 17.23
C ARG A 60 -21.36 2.25 17.30
N LEU A 61 -20.03 2.42 17.26
CA LEU A 61 -19.10 1.29 17.43
C LEU A 61 -19.31 0.62 18.79
N ILE A 62 -19.38 1.41 19.86
CA ILE A 62 -19.61 0.91 21.23
C ILE A 62 -20.94 0.14 21.31
N GLN A 63 -22.02 0.68 20.74
CA GLN A 63 -23.33 0.00 20.72
C GLN A 63 -23.29 -1.34 19.98
N ILE A 64 -22.58 -1.41 18.85
CA ILE A 64 -22.45 -2.65 18.07
C ILE A 64 -21.58 -3.66 18.84
N ALA A 65 -20.47 -3.22 19.41
CA ALA A 65 -19.53 -4.08 20.15
C ALA A 65 -20.13 -4.66 21.44
N THR A 66 -20.99 -3.88 22.12
CA THR A 66 -21.69 -4.32 23.33
C THR A 66 -22.93 -5.16 23.03
N SER A 67 -23.46 -5.11 21.80
CA SER A 67 -24.56 -5.98 21.37
C SER A 67 -24.07 -7.40 21.05
N GLU A 68 -24.46 -8.37 21.88
CA GLU A 68 -24.10 -9.79 21.67
C GLU A 68 -24.58 -10.32 20.31
N LYS A 69 -25.71 -9.82 19.81
CA LYS A 69 -26.28 -10.24 18.53
C LYS A 69 -25.51 -9.67 17.33
N LEU A 70 -24.96 -8.47 17.45
CA LEU A 70 -24.34 -7.79 16.30
C LEU A 70 -22.84 -8.05 16.23
N ARG A 71 -22.14 -8.05 17.37
CA ARG A 71 -20.67 -8.21 17.42
C ARG A 71 -20.17 -9.51 16.77
N LEU A 72 -20.99 -10.56 16.78
CA LEU A 72 -20.66 -11.86 16.20
C LEU A 72 -20.58 -11.84 14.67
N HIS A 73 -21.19 -10.85 14.01
CA HIS A 73 -21.19 -10.73 12.55
C HIS A 73 -20.01 -9.92 12.00
N VAL A 74 -19.32 -9.16 12.85
CA VAL A 74 -18.19 -8.32 12.43
C VAL A 74 -17.01 -9.20 12.01
N ARG A 75 -16.46 -8.91 10.84
CA ARG A 75 -15.29 -9.59 10.24
C ARG A 75 -14.20 -8.60 9.84
N GLU A 76 -14.57 -7.35 9.57
CA GLU A 76 -13.65 -6.30 9.16
C GLU A 76 -13.93 -5.00 9.91
N VAL A 77 -12.88 -4.35 10.40
CA VAL A 77 -12.96 -3.04 11.06
C VAL A 77 -11.96 -2.08 10.41
N THR A 78 -12.45 -0.93 9.98
CA THR A 78 -11.64 0.23 9.60
C THR A 78 -11.70 1.30 10.69
N CYS A 79 -10.55 1.58 11.30
CA CYS A 79 -10.29 2.66 12.24
C CYS A 79 -9.66 3.84 11.48
N ASP A 80 -10.30 5.01 11.54
CA ASP A 80 -9.92 6.18 10.76
C ASP A 80 -9.87 7.43 11.64
N THR A 81 -8.72 8.08 11.72
CA THR A 81 -8.49 9.23 12.62
C THR A 81 -9.06 10.56 12.11
N TRP A 82 -9.74 10.54 10.96
CA TRP A 82 -10.41 11.73 10.41
C TRP A 82 -11.54 12.22 11.30
N SER A 83 -11.61 13.53 11.50
CA SER A 83 -12.51 14.19 12.46
C SER A 83 -13.35 15.32 11.87
N GLY A 84 -13.44 15.42 10.55
CA GLY A 84 -14.12 16.52 9.87
C GLY A 84 -13.15 17.53 9.25
N PRO A 85 -13.65 18.41 8.38
CA PRO A 85 -12.84 19.48 7.77
C PRO A 85 -12.69 20.71 8.69
N GLU A 86 -13.56 20.86 9.68
CA GLU A 86 -13.61 22.04 10.56
C GLU A 86 -12.47 22.04 11.59
N LEU A 87 -11.98 20.85 11.96
CA LEU A 87 -10.94 20.70 12.96
C LEU A 87 -9.55 20.65 12.32
N ASP A 88 -8.70 21.62 12.67
CA ASP A 88 -7.31 21.60 12.25
C ASP A 88 -6.49 20.62 13.10
N ARG A 89 -6.40 19.38 12.61
CA ARG A 89 -5.70 18.28 13.26
C ARG A 89 -4.18 18.47 13.39
N ARG A 90 -3.59 19.48 12.76
CA ARG A 90 -2.14 19.75 12.83
C ARG A 90 -1.71 20.29 14.18
N TYR A 91 -2.61 21.00 14.87
CA TYR A 91 -2.31 21.73 16.10
C TYR A 91 -2.88 21.05 17.36
N ILE A 92 -3.19 19.75 17.26
CA ILE A 92 -3.68 18.97 18.41
C ILE A 92 -2.50 18.48 19.22
N TYR A 93 -2.37 19.04 20.43
CA TYR A 93 -1.34 18.71 21.41
C TYR A 93 -1.81 17.72 22.47
N ASP A 94 -3.12 17.66 22.73
CA ASP A 94 -3.74 16.69 23.62
C ASP A 94 -5.04 16.19 22.97
N MET A 95 -5.18 14.87 22.86
CA MET A 95 -6.39 14.25 22.30
C MET A 95 -7.57 14.28 23.28
N GLN A 96 -7.31 14.35 24.59
CA GLN A 96 -8.34 14.44 25.61
C GLN A 96 -9.00 15.82 25.67
N ASP A 97 -8.27 16.88 25.30
CA ASP A 97 -8.79 18.25 25.23
C ASP A 97 -9.75 18.47 24.05
N VAL A 98 -9.82 17.52 23.12
CA VAL A 98 -10.65 17.59 21.92
C VAL A 98 -11.72 16.50 21.97
N GLN A 99 -12.96 16.89 22.26
CA GLN A 99 -14.07 15.97 22.54
C GLN A 99 -14.24 14.84 21.50
N VAL A 100 -14.15 15.16 20.21
CA VAL A 100 -14.29 14.16 19.13
C VAL A 100 -13.22 13.07 19.19
N TYR A 101 -12.02 13.41 19.66
CA TYR A 101 -10.94 12.45 19.86
C TYR A 101 -11.06 11.72 21.20
N ALA A 102 -11.57 12.37 22.24
CA ALA A 102 -11.88 11.71 23.51
C ALA A 102 -12.89 10.58 23.31
N ASP A 103 -14.00 10.85 22.62
CA ASP A 103 -15.04 9.86 22.27
C ASP A 103 -14.47 8.72 21.41
N PHE A 104 -13.62 9.07 20.43
CA PHE A 104 -12.94 8.11 19.57
C PHE A 104 -12.02 7.17 20.37
N LEU A 105 -11.21 7.73 21.28
CA LEU A 105 -10.31 6.95 22.14
C LEU A 105 -11.07 6.05 23.11
N GLU A 106 -12.24 6.47 23.59
CA GLU A 106 -13.13 5.67 24.45
C GLU A 106 -13.72 4.45 23.71
N ALA A 107 -13.86 4.53 22.39
CA ALA A 107 -14.37 3.44 21.57
C ALA A 107 -13.32 2.35 21.27
N LEU A 108 -12.02 2.68 21.26
CA LEU A 108 -10.94 1.74 20.92
C LEU A 108 -10.89 0.46 21.79
N PRO A 109 -11.09 0.51 23.13
CA PRO A 109 -11.20 -0.67 23.98
C PRO A 109 -12.31 -1.66 23.59
N CYS A 110 -13.25 -1.29 22.73
CA CYS A 110 -14.32 -2.16 22.28
C CYS A 110 -13.90 -3.07 21.11
N ILE A 111 -12.80 -2.78 20.41
CA ILE A 111 -12.32 -3.57 19.26
C ILE A 111 -12.09 -5.05 19.62
N PRO A 112 -11.48 -5.40 20.76
CA PRO A 112 -11.27 -6.80 21.14
C PRO A 112 -12.58 -7.60 21.37
N LEU A 113 -13.73 -6.93 21.49
CA LEU A 113 -15.03 -7.60 21.62
C LEU A 113 -15.47 -8.29 20.32
N PHE A 114 -14.89 -7.92 19.17
CA PHE A 114 -15.14 -8.55 17.88
C PHE A 114 -14.28 -9.80 17.70
N ARG A 115 -14.66 -10.90 18.36
CA ARG A 115 -13.86 -12.15 18.37
C ARG A 115 -13.69 -12.83 17.02
N ASN A 116 -14.55 -12.51 16.06
CA ASN A 116 -14.48 -13.05 14.71
C ASN A 116 -13.77 -12.09 13.73
N LEU A 117 -13.06 -11.07 14.23
CA LEU A 117 -12.38 -10.09 13.38
C LEU A 117 -11.25 -10.76 12.59
N GLU A 118 -11.34 -10.69 11.27
CA GLU A 118 -10.36 -11.28 10.33
C GLU A 118 -9.48 -10.20 9.71
N ALA A 119 -10.02 -9.01 9.48
CA ALA A 119 -9.30 -7.91 8.82
C ALA A 119 -9.38 -6.63 9.65
N PHE A 120 -8.23 -6.00 9.88
CA PHE A 120 -8.14 -4.71 10.54
C PHE A 120 -7.44 -3.69 9.65
N HIS A 121 -8.04 -2.51 9.54
CA HIS A 121 -7.52 -1.43 8.73
C HIS A 121 -7.37 -0.16 9.56
N LEU A 122 -6.15 0.33 9.66
CA LEU A 122 -5.83 1.60 10.28
C LEU A 122 -5.55 2.65 9.21
N ARG A 123 -6.17 3.82 9.35
CA ARG A 123 -5.98 4.93 8.43
C ARG A 123 -5.69 6.20 9.20
N PHE A 124 -4.61 6.84 8.78
CA PHE A 124 -4.24 8.18 9.22
C PHE A 124 -4.48 9.23 8.15
N GLY A 125 -4.55 10.50 8.57
CA GLY A 125 -4.37 11.64 7.68
C GLY A 125 -2.97 11.65 7.05
N THR A 126 -2.77 12.57 6.11
CA THR A 126 -1.42 12.83 5.58
C THR A 126 -0.55 13.44 6.68
N ILE A 127 0.77 13.22 6.64
CA ILE A 127 1.72 13.72 7.66
C ILE A 127 1.59 15.25 7.83
N GLN A 128 1.32 15.98 6.74
CA GLN A 128 1.16 17.43 6.77
C GLN A 128 -0.16 17.91 7.38
N LYS A 129 -1.15 17.02 7.54
CA LYS A 129 -2.52 17.37 7.96
C LYS A 129 -2.92 16.77 9.30
N GLU A 130 -2.06 16.00 9.97
CA GLU A 130 -2.40 15.32 11.21
C GLU A 130 -1.22 15.29 12.19
N SER A 131 -1.47 15.65 13.45
CA SER A 131 -0.42 15.72 14.45
C SER A 131 0.16 14.35 14.80
N LEU A 132 1.45 14.35 15.16
CA LEU A 132 2.17 13.14 15.57
C LEU A 132 1.56 12.47 16.82
N ILE A 133 0.93 13.26 17.70
CA ILE A 133 0.30 12.75 18.92
C ILE A 133 -0.90 11.89 18.58
N ILE A 134 -1.78 12.35 17.67
CA ILE A 134 -2.91 11.53 17.20
C ILE A 134 -2.42 10.20 16.64
N ARG A 135 -1.40 10.27 15.79
CA ARG A 135 -0.88 9.11 15.07
C ARG A 135 -0.24 8.10 16.02
N GLY A 136 0.64 8.56 16.90
CA GLY A 136 1.32 7.75 17.90
C GLY A 136 0.37 7.15 18.93
N THR A 137 -0.52 7.95 19.52
CA THR A 137 -1.47 7.47 20.52
C THR A 137 -2.44 6.43 19.95
N VAL A 138 -2.98 6.65 18.75
CA VAL A 138 -3.95 5.73 18.15
C VAL A 138 -3.29 4.41 17.74
N ILE A 139 -2.15 4.44 17.04
CA ILE A 139 -1.50 3.18 16.62
C ILE A 139 -1.03 2.36 17.82
N GLU A 140 -0.44 2.99 18.84
CA GLU A 140 0.01 2.30 20.04
C GLU A 140 -1.17 1.60 20.72
N ARG A 141 -2.26 2.33 20.99
CA ARG A 141 -3.45 1.77 21.64
C ARG A 141 -4.09 0.65 20.83
N ILE A 142 -4.23 0.84 19.52
CA ILE A 142 -4.78 -0.18 18.63
C ILE A 142 -3.97 -1.47 18.73
N PHE A 143 -2.64 -1.41 18.60
CA PHE A 143 -1.81 -2.61 18.68
C PHE A 143 -1.91 -3.29 20.04
N HIS A 144 -1.97 -2.52 21.14
CA HIS A 144 -2.21 -3.07 22.47
C HIS A 144 -3.55 -3.81 22.54
N TYR A 145 -4.64 -3.20 22.08
CA TYR A 145 -5.96 -3.85 22.07
C TYR A 145 -6.00 -5.08 21.17
N LEU A 146 -5.41 -5.03 19.98
CA LEU A 146 -5.32 -6.18 19.08
C LEU A 146 -4.50 -7.32 19.70
N ALA A 147 -3.44 -7.00 20.44
CA ALA A 147 -2.63 -7.96 21.18
C ALA A 147 -3.27 -8.45 22.48
N GLY A 148 -4.40 -7.86 22.91
CA GLY A 148 -5.00 -8.17 24.21
C GLY A 148 -4.22 -7.65 25.42
N ILE A 149 -3.30 -6.71 25.19
CA ILE A 149 -2.46 -6.08 26.22
C ILE A 149 -3.11 -4.75 26.61
N SER A 150 -3.08 -4.42 27.91
CA SER A 150 -3.54 -3.08 28.35
C SER A 150 -2.55 -2.02 27.87
N PRO A 151 -3.01 -0.94 27.21
CA PRO A 151 -2.13 0.19 26.92
C PRO A 151 -1.67 0.85 28.22
N LYS A 152 -0.54 1.56 28.15
CA LYS A 152 -0.09 2.42 29.23
C LYS A 152 -1.16 3.47 29.51
N GLN A 153 -1.53 3.63 30.78
CA GLN A 153 -2.41 4.73 31.19
C GLN A 153 -1.59 6.01 31.20
N TYR A 154 -2.02 7.01 30.42
CA TYR A 154 -1.45 8.36 30.51
C TYR A 154 -2.12 9.14 31.65
N VAL A 155 -1.40 10.11 32.19
CA VAL A 155 -1.86 10.95 33.31
C VAL A 155 -3.14 11.68 32.89
N GLY A 156 -4.24 11.48 33.63
CA GLY A 156 -5.54 12.10 33.35
C GLY A 156 -6.56 11.19 32.65
N GLU A 157 -6.17 9.97 32.24
CA GLU A 157 -7.09 9.03 31.62
C GLU A 157 -8.04 8.38 32.65
N LYS A 158 -9.32 8.25 32.27
CA LYS A 158 -10.25 7.41 33.04
C LYS A 158 -9.74 5.98 33.00
N ALA A 159 -9.59 5.36 34.18
CA ALA A 159 -9.17 3.97 34.28
C ALA A 159 -10.13 3.07 33.48
N HIS A 160 -9.66 2.54 32.35
CA HIS A 160 -10.39 1.52 31.62
C HIS A 160 -10.26 0.19 32.38
N PRO A 161 -11.34 -0.58 32.54
CA PRO A 161 -11.26 -1.89 33.20
C PRO A 161 -10.25 -2.76 32.46
N THR A 162 -9.25 -3.27 33.18
CA THR A 162 -8.24 -4.19 32.66
C THR A 162 -8.91 -5.49 32.24
N ARG A 163 -9.36 -5.57 31.00
CA ARG A 163 -9.87 -6.81 30.41
C ARG A 163 -8.74 -7.43 29.62
N TYR A 164 -8.12 -8.46 30.20
CA TYR A 164 -7.22 -9.32 29.46
C TYR A 164 -8.06 -10.09 28.44
N PHE A 165 -7.80 -9.82 27.17
CA PHE A 165 -8.39 -10.54 26.07
C PHE A 165 -7.29 -11.37 25.42
N GLU A 166 -7.62 -12.55 24.91
CA GLU A 166 -6.69 -13.23 24.00
C GLU A 166 -6.42 -12.35 22.78
N PRO A 167 -5.18 -12.38 22.24
CA PRO A 167 -4.82 -11.68 21.02
C PRO A 167 -5.76 -12.05 19.87
N LEU A 168 -6.19 -11.04 19.10
CA LEU A 168 -7.04 -11.27 17.94
C LEU A 168 -6.27 -11.99 16.83
N GLN A 169 -6.91 -13.01 16.25
CA GLN A 169 -6.35 -13.84 15.19
C GLN A 169 -6.62 -13.21 13.81
N LEU A 170 -5.97 -12.07 13.54
CA LEU A 170 -6.13 -11.34 12.29
C LEU A 170 -5.50 -12.10 11.11
N LYS A 171 -6.21 -12.14 9.99
CA LYS A 171 -5.72 -12.61 8.69
C LYS A 171 -5.11 -11.49 7.86
N ALA A 172 -5.67 -10.28 7.96
CA ALA A 172 -5.26 -9.12 7.17
C ALA A 172 -5.06 -7.88 8.03
N LEU A 173 -3.95 -7.18 7.79
CA LEU A 173 -3.64 -5.90 8.42
C LEU A 173 -3.31 -4.88 7.34
N THR A 174 -4.00 -3.74 7.38
CA THR A 174 -3.67 -2.59 6.52
C THR A 174 -3.36 -1.37 7.36
N VAL A 175 -2.27 -0.68 7.08
CA VAL A 175 -1.97 0.63 7.65
C VAL A 175 -1.78 1.65 6.53
N SER A 176 -2.55 2.72 6.58
CA SER A 176 -2.54 3.77 5.55
C SER A 176 -1.92 5.05 6.09
N ASN A 177 -1.00 5.65 5.32
CA ASN A 177 -0.15 6.77 5.73
C ASN A 177 0.71 6.41 6.95
N LEU A 178 1.47 5.31 6.90
CA LEU A 178 2.45 4.96 7.94
C LEU A 178 3.71 5.81 7.79
N ASP A 179 4.17 6.45 8.86
CA ASP A 179 5.40 7.26 8.85
C ASP A 179 6.51 6.71 9.76
N ASP A 180 7.69 7.31 9.65
CA ASP A 180 8.90 7.01 10.42
C ASP A 180 8.80 7.24 11.93
N VAL A 181 8.18 8.36 12.33
CA VAL A 181 8.14 8.80 13.73
C VAL A 181 7.36 7.80 14.58
N ILE A 182 6.32 7.21 14.00
CA ILE A 182 5.47 6.19 14.61
C ILE A 182 6.24 4.88 14.91
N ILE A 183 7.26 4.53 14.11
CA ILE A 183 7.82 3.18 14.07
C ILE A 183 8.77 2.90 15.23
N THR A 184 9.56 3.89 15.64
CA THR A 184 10.76 3.66 16.47
C THR A 184 10.47 2.97 17.82
N ASP A 185 9.35 3.32 18.45
CA ASP A 185 8.93 2.74 19.74
C ASP A 185 7.89 1.61 19.54
N LEU A 186 7.01 1.74 18.55
CA LEU A 186 5.99 0.75 18.27
C LEU A 186 6.60 -0.61 17.93
N THR A 187 7.59 -0.67 17.04
CA THR A 187 8.09 -1.96 16.53
C THR A 187 8.86 -2.77 17.56
N LYS A 188 9.31 -2.12 18.65
CA LYS A 188 9.93 -2.77 19.80
C LYS A 188 8.92 -3.29 20.81
N SER A 189 7.69 -2.77 20.79
CA SER A 189 6.64 -3.14 21.76
C SER A 189 6.23 -4.61 21.64
N GLU A 190 5.92 -5.22 22.78
CA GLU A 190 5.36 -6.58 22.84
C GLU A 190 4.05 -6.67 22.03
N ALA A 191 3.19 -5.65 22.13
CA ALA A 191 1.93 -5.59 21.40
C ALA A 191 2.13 -5.70 19.88
N PHE A 192 3.05 -4.92 19.32
CA PHE A 192 3.41 -5.01 17.91
C PHE A 192 3.92 -6.39 17.54
N GLN A 193 4.79 -6.96 18.36
CA GLN A 193 5.39 -8.26 18.08
C GLN A 193 4.36 -9.39 18.12
N THR A 194 3.40 -9.33 19.03
CA THR A 194 2.29 -10.29 19.16
C THR A 194 1.36 -10.25 17.95
N VAL A 195 0.95 -9.06 17.51
CA VAL A 195 0.05 -8.93 16.35
C VAL A 195 0.76 -9.33 15.05
N THR A 196 1.95 -8.78 14.79
CA THR A 196 2.65 -9.02 13.52
C THR A 196 3.26 -10.41 13.43
N GLY A 197 3.70 -10.97 14.56
CA GLY A 197 4.28 -12.32 14.62
C GLY A 197 3.24 -13.45 14.56
N SER A 198 1.94 -13.13 14.52
CA SER A 198 0.89 -14.13 14.43
C SER A 198 0.97 -14.91 13.12
N PRO A 199 0.94 -16.26 13.14
CA PRO A 199 0.94 -17.08 11.93
C PRO A 199 -0.36 -16.97 11.13
N THR A 200 -1.43 -16.44 11.73
CA THR A 200 -2.70 -16.19 11.02
C THR A 200 -2.63 -14.98 10.11
N LEU A 201 -1.71 -14.03 10.36
CA LEU A 201 -1.53 -12.83 9.56
C LEU A 201 -0.81 -13.16 8.25
N VAL A 202 -1.59 -13.25 7.17
CA VAL A 202 -1.11 -13.65 5.83
C VAL A 202 -1.22 -12.53 4.80
N ASP A 203 -1.93 -11.44 5.09
CA ASP A 203 -2.10 -10.29 4.21
C ASP A 203 -1.65 -9.00 4.92
N LEU A 204 -0.57 -8.40 4.41
CA LEU A 204 -0.03 -7.16 4.91
C LEU A 204 -0.02 -6.08 3.83
N ARG A 205 -0.64 -4.93 4.13
CA ARG A 205 -0.72 -3.80 3.19
C ARG A 205 -0.33 -2.50 3.87
N LEU A 206 0.69 -1.86 3.34
CA LEU A 206 1.23 -0.62 3.88
C LEU A 206 1.19 0.46 2.79
N TYR A 207 0.59 1.60 3.15
CA TYR A 207 0.77 2.84 2.40
C TYR A 207 1.67 3.76 3.22
N LEU A 208 2.90 3.90 2.76
CA LEU A 208 4.00 4.60 3.42
C LEU A 208 3.90 6.09 3.09
N ALA A 209 3.99 6.91 4.13
CA ALA A 209 4.01 8.35 4.00
C ALA A 209 5.44 8.85 4.23
N VAL A 210 5.86 9.77 3.37
CA VAL A 210 7.18 10.39 3.43
C VAL A 210 7.00 11.88 3.60
N ASP A 211 7.80 12.47 4.49
CA ASP A 211 7.82 13.92 4.63
C ASP A 211 8.64 14.53 3.48
N THR A 212 7.92 14.96 2.44
CA THR A 212 8.51 15.62 1.27
C THR A 212 9.19 16.93 1.60
N GLU A 213 8.78 17.64 2.66
CA GLU A 213 9.41 18.90 3.03
C GLU A 213 10.80 18.66 3.63
N THR A 214 10.98 17.62 4.45
CA THR A 214 12.32 17.22 4.88
C THR A 214 13.15 16.67 3.74
N LEU A 215 12.59 15.91 2.78
CA LEU A 215 13.32 15.47 1.58
C LEU A 215 13.81 16.65 0.72
N VAL A 216 13.00 17.70 0.56
CA VAL A 216 13.35 18.89 -0.21
C VAL A 216 14.28 19.81 0.58
N GLN A 217 14.06 20.01 1.90
CA GLN A 217 14.92 20.82 2.77
C GLN A 217 16.25 20.13 3.13
N SER A 218 16.40 18.81 2.90
CA SER A 218 17.72 18.18 2.80
C SER A 218 18.59 18.78 1.68
N SER A 219 18.04 19.66 0.82
CA SER A 219 18.83 20.56 -0.03
C SER A 219 19.84 21.40 0.75
N GLY A 220 19.63 21.59 2.05
CA GLY A 220 20.61 22.14 2.99
C GLY A 220 21.17 21.07 3.92
N ASN A 221 22.03 20.18 3.42
CA ASN A 221 22.99 19.39 4.23
C ASN A 221 22.42 18.62 5.45
N LYS A 222 21.12 18.36 5.47
CA LYS A 222 20.42 17.64 6.53
C LYS A 222 19.63 16.48 5.92
N CYS A 223 20.33 15.47 5.42
CA CYS A 223 19.81 14.11 5.57
C CYS A 223 19.74 13.84 7.08
N SER A 224 18.74 14.39 7.77
CA SER A 224 18.57 14.10 9.19
C SER A 224 18.31 12.61 9.31
N GLY A 225 19.08 11.90 10.13
CA GLY A 225 18.94 10.46 10.41
C GLY A 225 17.63 10.08 11.13
N LYS A 226 16.51 10.66 10.70
CA LYS A 226 15.14 10.45 11.19
C LYS A 226 14.24 9.78 10.15
N LEU A 227 14.74 9.52 8.93
CA LEU A 227 13.98 8.95 7.81
C LEU A 227 14.54 7.57 7.43
N ASP A 228 14.23 6.54 8.21
CA ASP A 228 14.76 5.17 8.04
C ASP A 228 13.64 4.15 7.77
N LEU A 229 12.39 4.57 7.49
CA LEU A 229 11.23 3.69 7.39
C LEU A 229 11.49 2.60 6.36
N PHE A 230 11.91 2.98 5.16
CA PHE A 230 12.21 2.02 4.09
C PHE A 230 13.40 1.12 4.42
N GLU A 231 14.42 1.62 5.13
CA GLU A 231 15.58 0.81 5.52
C GLU A 231 15.30 -0.09 6.73
N THR A 232 14.33 0.27 7.57
CA THR A 232 13.91 -0.48 8.77
C THR A 232 12.76 -1.44 8.50
N LEU A 233 11.99 -1.26 7.43
CA LEU A 233 10.89 -2.15 7.04
C LEU A 233 11.30 -3.63 7.00
N PRO A 234 12.43 -4.03 6.37
CA PRO A 234 12.92 -5.42 6.40
C PRO A 234 13.13 -5.99 7.81
N TYR A 235 13.50 -5.15 8.77
CA TYR A 235 13.82 -5.55 10.14
C TYR A 235 12.63 -5.46 11.09
N THR A 236 11.53 -4.82 10.66
CA THR A 236 10.35 -4.56 11.50
C THR A 236 9.12 -5.27 10.95
N TRP A 237 8.47 -4.66 9.96
CA TRP A 237 7.23 -5.15 9.36
C TRP A 237 7.43 -6.36 8.44
N LEU A 238 8.64 -6.61 7.97
CA LEU A 238 9.00 -7.72 7.09
C LEU A 238 10.09 -8.63 7.69
N ARG A 239 10.20 -8.63 9.02
CA ARG A 239 11.10 -9.52 9.78
C ARG A 239 10.75 -11.01 9.53
N PRO A 240 11.66 -11.95 9.83
CA PRO A 240 11.47 -13.38 9.53
C PRO A 240 10.13 -13.98 9.98
N SER A 241 9.66 -13.63 11.19
CA SER A 241 8.39 -14.15 11.73
C SER A 241 7.16 -13.72 10.93
N VAL A 242 7.24 -12.58 10.24
CA VAL A 242 6.17 -12.05 9.39
C VAL A 242 6.32 -12.62 7.98
N ALA A 243 7.49 -12.40 7.36
CA ALA A 243 7.79 -12.73 5.97
C ALA A 243 7.54 -14.21 5.62
N ARG A 244 7.75 -15.13 6.57
CA ARG A 244 7.54 -16.57 6.38
C ARG A 244 6.08 -16.95 6.14
N HIS A 245 5.12 -16.18 6.68
CA HIS A 245 3.69 -16.52 6.62
C HIS A 245 2.93 -15.69 5.58
N LEU A 246 3.49 -14.55 5.15
CA LEU A 246 2.83 -13.66 4.21
C LEU A 246 2.55 -14.36 2.87
N ARG A 247 1.29 -14.23 2.44
CA ARG A 247 0.78 -14.62 1.12
C ARG A 247 0.49 -13.39 0.26
N VAL A 248 0.14 -12.26 0.88
CA VAL A 248 -0.12 -10.99 0.19
C VAL A 248 0.74 -9.90 0.82
N LEU A 249 1.50 -9.21 -0.03
CA LEU A 249 2.24 -8.00 0.34
C LEU A 249 1.88 -6.86 -0.62
N SER A 250 1.44 -5.74 -0.05
CA SER A 250 1.19 -4.51 -0.80
C SER A 250 1.98 -3.36 -0.17
N LEU A 251 2.90 -2.77 -0.92
CA LEU A 251 3.71 -1.62 -0.48
C LEU A 251 3.52 -0.47 -1.47
N TYR A 252 2.90 0.61 -0.99
CA TYR A 252 2.65 1.80 -1.78
C TYR A 252 3.27 2.99 -1.07
N CYS A 253 3.73 3.96 -1.84
CA CYS A 253 4.19 5.25 -1.33
C CYS A 253 3.80 6.30 -2.35
N ARG A 254 3.33 7.47 -1.89
CA ARG A 254 2.95 8.57 -2.80
C ARG A 254 4.13 8.93 -3.71
N GLU A 255 5.31 9.00 -3.11
CA GLU A 255 6.54 9.41 -3.79
C GLU A 255 7.31 8.18 -4.29
N PRO A 256 8.07 8.30 -5.41
CA PRO A 256 8.89 7.19 -5.86
C PRO A 256 9.93 6.78 -4.81
N TRP A 257 10.17 5.48 -4.71
CA TRP A 257 11.03 4.87 -3.68
C TRP A 257 11.75 3.64 -4.21
N GLY A 258 12.65 3.05 -3.43
CA GLY A 258 13.41 1.85 -3.80
C GLY A 258 14.89 2.16 -3.95
N TRP A 259 15.23 3.11 -4.83
CA TRP A 259 16.58 3.67 -4.91
C TRP A 259 16.80 4.77 -3.86
N PHE A 260 15.91 5.75 -3.81
CA PHE A 260 15.85 6.80 -2.79
C PHE A 260 14.38 7.13 -2.48
N PRO A 261 13.90 7.03 -1.23
CA PRO A 261 14.55 6.35 -0.11
C PRO A 261 14.87 4.88 -0.44
N LYS A 262 15.95 4.36 0.15
CA LYS A 262 16.46 3.01 -0.13
C LYS A 262 15.54 1.95 0.47
N MET A 263 15.12 0.99 -0.34
CA MET A 263 14.55 -0.28 0.13
C MET A 263 15.32 -1.44 -0.51
N ASP A 264 15.89 -2.30 0.32
CA ASP A 264 16.55 -3.52 -0.13
C ASP A 264 15.76 -4.77 0.29
N PHE A 265 15.05 -5.35 -0.67
CA PHE A 265 14.24 -6.56 -0.45
C PHE A 265 15.08 -7.81 -0.16
N ARG A 266 16.38 -7.82 -0.45
CA ARG A 266 17.27 -8.93 -0.09
C ARG A 266 17.39 -9.09 1.42
N LEU A 267 17.09 -8.04 2.19
CA LEU A 267 17.14 -8.04 3.65
C LEU A 267 15.86 -8.65 4.28
N VAL A 268 14.78 -8.80 3.50
CA VAL A 268 13.51 -9.33 4.00
C VAL A 268 13.68 -10.76 4.50
N GLY A 269 13.05 -11.06 5.64
CA GLY A 269 13.18 -12.37 6.25
C GLY A 269 14.61 -12.72 6.67
N ALA A 270 15.46 -11.70 6.94
CA ALA A 270 16.88 -11.87 7.24
C ALA A 270 17.69 -12.54 6.10
N GLY A 271 17.27 -12.35 4.85
CA GLY A 271 17.90 -12.98 3.68
C GLY A 271 17.12 -14.16 3.11
N ASP A 272 16.21 -14.75 3.91
CA ASP A 272 15.42 -15.93 3.50
C ASP A 272 14.25 -15.59 2.55
N GLY A 273 13.96 -14.30 2.36
CA GLY A 273 12.90 -13.84 1.46
C GLY A 273 11.49 -14.11 1.98
N MET A 274 10.56 -14.37 1.06
CA MET A 274 9.12 -14.58 1.34
C MET A 274 8.61 -15.84 0.64
N PRO A 275 8.81 -17.03 1.22
CA PRO A 275 8.62 -18.30 0.52
C PRO A 275 7.16 -18.60 0.15
N ASN A 276 6.20 -18.05 0.90
CA ASN A 276 4.77 -18.30 0.72
C ASN A 276 4.03 -17.19 -0.04
N LEU A 277 4.76 -16.20 -0.57
CA LEU A 277 4.15 -15.04 -1.20
C LEU A 277 3.45 -15.44 -2.51
N LYS A 278 2.16 -15.09 -2.60
CA LYS A 278 1.31 -15.34 -3.76
C LYS A 278 0.93 -14.06 -4.49
N VAL A 279 0.88 -12.94 -3.78
CA VAL A 279 0.52 -11.64 -4.34
C VAL A 279 1.54 -10.60 -3.92
N LEU A 280 2.14 -9.94 -4.90
CA LEU A 280 3.01 -8.79 -4.69
C LEU A 280 2.42 -7.57 -5.41
N ALA A 281 2.19 -6.50 -4.66
CA ALA A 281 1.77 -5.21 -5.18
C ALA A 281 2.73 -4.10 -4.75
N LEU A 282 3.28 -3.39 -5.74
CA LEU A 282 4.20 -2.27 -5.53
C LEU A 282 3.61 -1.02 -6.18
N GLY A 283 3.52 0.06 -5.41
CA GLY A 283 3.08 1.38 -5.86
C GLY A 283 4.23 2.37 -5.86
N ASN A 284 4.53 2.99 -7.02
CA ASN A 284 5.63 3.93 -7.25
C ASN A 284 7.04 3.39 -6.91
N TYR A 285 7.24 2.07 -6.99
CA TYR A 285 8.57 1.50 -6.81
C TYR A 285 9.47 1.79 -8.03
N THR A 286 10.70 2.23 -7.77
CA THR A 286 11.73 2.53 -8.78
C THR A 286 12.77 1.41 -8.83
N PHE A 287 12.84 0.73 -9.97
CA PHE A 287 13.89 -0.25 -10.27
C PHE A 287 15.17 0.46 -10.72
N SER A 288 16.30 0.11 -10.12
CA SER A 288 17.62 0.70 -10.39
C SER A 288 18.74 -0.34 -10.49
N HIS A 289 18.54 -1.57 -10.01
CA HIS A 289 19.57 -2.61 -9.95
C HIS A 289 19.06 -3.94 -10.53
N GLU A 290 19.96 -4.70 -11.14
CA GLU A 290 19.63 -6.02 -11.73
C GLU A 290 19.14 -7.02 -10.69
N TRP A 291 19.70 -6.99 -9.47
CA TRP A 291 19.27 -7.90 -8.40
C TRP A 291 17.77 -7.78 -8.10
N GLN A 292 17.15 -6.61 -8.31
CA GLN A 292 15.71 -6.42 -8.09
C GLN A 292 14.89 -7.24 -9.09
N ILE A 293 15.40 -7.39 -10.33
CA ILE A 293 14.78 -8.24 -11.35
C ILE A 293 14.86 -9.70 -10.91
N ASP A 294 16.05 -10.16 -10.52
CA ASP A 294 16.28 -11.53 -10.09
C ASP A 294 15.46 -11.86 -8.84
N TRP A 295 15.41 -10.93 -7.89
CA TRP A 295 14.63 -11.09 -6.66
C TRP A 295 13.15 -11.27 -6.98
N VAL A 296 12.51 -10.38 -7.76
CA VAL A 296 11.10 -10.53 -8.14
C VAL A 296 10.89 -11.82 -8.95
N GLY A 297 11.80 -12.11 -9.88
CA GLY A 297 11.76 -13.30 -10.72
C GLY A 297 11.88 -14.61 -9.95
N SER A 298 12.55 -14.59 -8.79
CA SER A 298 12.69 -15.74 -7.89
C SER A 298 11.42 -16.04 -7.08
N LEU A 299 10.48 -15.09 -6.99
CA LEU A 299 9.26 -15.27 -6.22
C LEU A 299 8.28 -16.21 -6.91
N SER A 300 7.65 -17.09 -6.13
CA SER A 300 6.58 -17.99 -6.60
C SER A 300 5.20 -17.34 -6.58
N VAL A 301 5.12 -16.05 -6.95
CA VAL A 301 3.87 -15.28 -6.94
C VAL A 301 2.94 -15.68 -8.09
N GLU A 302 1.65 -15.64 -7.79
CA GLU A 302 0.55 -15.88 -8.71
C GLU A 302 -0.01 -14.57 -9.29
N LYS A 303 0.14 -13.46 -8.56
CA LYS A 303 -0.32 -12.14 -8.97
C LYS A 303 0.76 -11.08 -8.72
N LEU A 304 1.11 -10.33 -9.75
CA LEU A 304 2.06 -9.22 -9.70
C LEU A 304 1.40 -7.93 -10.19
N TYR A 305 1.52 -6.89 -9.38
CA TYR A 305 0.84 -5.61 -9.51
C TYR A 305 1.90 -4.50 -9.43
N LEU A 306 2.20 -3.85 -10.56
CA LEU A 306 3.15 -2.75 -10.68
C LEU A 306 2.42 -1.44 -10.98
N ASP A 307 2.06 -0.70 -9.94
CA ASP A 307 1.31 0.55 -10.06
C ASP A 307 2.27 1.75 -10.01
N GLY A 308 2.37 2.53 -11.08
CA GLY A 308 3.25 3.70 -11.17
C GLY A 308 4.73 3.38 -11.03
N CYS A 309 5.14 2.11 -11.14
CA CYS A 309 6.53 1.71 -11.07
C CYS A 309 7.36 2.26 -12.23
N THR A 310 8.62 2.59 -11.95
CA THR A 310 9.53 3.28 -12.88
C THR A 310 10.90 2.62 -12.92
N ILE A 311 11.69 2.87 -13.96
CA ILE A 311 13.12 2.56 -13.98
C ILE A 311 13.92 3.83 -13.77
N LEU A 312 14.89 3.79 -12.86
CA LEU A 312 15.88 4.85 -12.70
C LEU A 312 16.78 4.87 -13.92
N PHE A 313 16.64 5.90 -14.76
CA PHE A 313 17.46 6.07 -15.95
C PHE A 313 18.79 6.75 -15.62
N GLN A 314 18.76 7.80 -14.79
CA GLN A 314 19.97 8.49 -14.37
C GLN A 314 19.73 9.20 -13.03
N ALA A 315 20.75 9.22 -12.19
CA ALA A 315 20.81 10.07 -11.00
C ALA A 315 21.94 11.09 -11.20
N ARG A 316 21.57 12.37 -11.25
CA ARG A 316 22.51 13.48 -11.38
C ARG A 316 23.22 13.77 -10.06
N GLN A 317 24.42 14.30 -10.22
CA GLN A 317 25.36 14.60 -9.15
C GLN A 317 24.77 15.58 -8.16
N TRP A 318 24.96 15.31 -6.87
CA TRP A 318 24.71 16.26 -5.80
C TRP A 318 25.96 16.36 -4.93
N GLN A 319 26.29 17.58 -4.48
CA GLN A 319 27.49 17.83 -3.68
C GLN A 319 27.39 17.11 -2.33
N GLY A 320 28.36 16.22 -2.04
CA GLY A 320 28.38 15.42 -0.80
C GLY A 320 27.62 14.09 -0.85
N MET A 321 27.10 13.66 -2.01
CA MET A 321 26.62 12.28 -2.19
C MET A 321 27.80 11.33 -2.44
N LEU A 322 27.91 10.27 -1.64
CA LEU A 322 28.83 9.16 -1.86
C LEU A 322 28.04 7.90 -2.19
N LEU A 323 28.56 7.10 -3.13
CA LEU A 323 28.02 5.77 -3.40
C LEU A 323 28.45 4.80 -2.30
N ASP A 324 27.51 3.98 -1.87
CA ASP A 324 27.73 2.94 -0.87
C ASP A 324 28.46 1.76 -1.52
N GLN A 325 29.74 1.60 -1.21
CA GLN A 325 30.55 0.47 -1.67
C GLN A 325 30.64 -0.65 -0.61
N SER A 326 29.92 -0.51 0.49
CA SER A 326 29.92 -1.50 1.56
C SER A 326 29.15 -2.76 1.15
N GLU A 327 29.31 -3.79 1.97
CA GLU A 327 28.48 -4.99 1.91
C GLU A 327 27.66 -5.11 3.18
N THR A 328 26.41 -5.53 3.03
CA THR A 328 25.56 -5.92 4.16
C THR A 328 25.64 -7.42 4.32
N VAL A 329 26.01 -7.86 5.53
CA VAL A 329 26.09 -9.27 5.91
C VAL A 329 24.96 -9.58 6.88
N LEU A 330 24.13 -10.57 6.54
CA LEU A 330 23.05 -11.06 7.38
C LEU A 330 23.20 -12.55 7.64
N GLN A 331 22.72 -12.99 8.80
CA GLN A 331 22.59 -14.40 9.12
C GLN A 331 21.10 -14.79 9.03
N GLY A 332 20.78 -15.66 8.08
CA GLY A 332 19.44 -16.20 7.86
C GLY A 332 19.00 -17.11 9.01
N SER A 333 17.72 -17.47 9.02
CA SER A 333 17.15 -18.29 10.10
C SER A 333 17.73 -19.72 10.16
N ASP A 334 18.29 -20.20 9.05
CA ASP A 334 18.99 -21.48 8.94
C ASP A 334 20.51 -21.39 9.22
N ARG A 335 20.97 -20.25 9.74
CA ARG A 335 22.38 -19.90 9.99
C ARG A 335 23.22 -19.69 8.72
N ARG A 336 22.63 -19.68 7.52
CA ARG A 336 23.36 -19.25 6.31
C ARG A 336 23.72 -17.78 6.40
N VAL A 337 24.90 -17.45 5.89
CA VAL A 337 25.38 -16.08 5.82
C VAL A 337 25.10 -15.56 4.42
N HIS A 338 24.35 -14.47 4.34
CA HIS A 338 24.06 -13.76 3.11
C HIS A 338 24.89 -12.48 3.06
N THR A 339 25.62 -12.27 1.96
CA THR A 339 26.39 -11.05 1.72
C THR A 339 25.82 -10.34 0.50
N PHE A 340 25.49 -9.07 0.68
CA PHE A 340 24.87 -8.23 -0.34
C PHE A 340 25.69 -6.98 -0.58
N SER A 341 26.14 -6.76 -1.82
CA SER A 341 26.75 -5.47 -2.17
C SER A 341 25.71 -4.35 -2.13
N ASN A 342 26.08 -3.22 -1.52
CA ASN A 342 25.29 -1.99 -1.54
C ASN A 342 25.65 -1.06 -2.70
N SER A 343 26.54 -1.48 -3.60
CA SER A 343 26.97 -0.70 -4.76
C SER A 343 25.78 -0.18 -5.57
N GLY A 344 25.83 1.11 -5.92
CA GLY A 344 24.78 1.81 -6.66
C GLY A 344 23.73 2.51 -5.78
N TYR A 345 23.70 2.22 -4.47
CA TYR A 345 22.98 3.03 -3.49
C TYR A 345 23.81 4.21 -2.99
N TYR A 346 23.15 5.20 -2.41
CA TYR A 346 23.81 6.33 -1.78
C TYR A 346 24.04 6.07 -0.28
N VAL A 347 25.14 6.60 0.26
CA VAL A 347 25.39 6.67 1.69
C VAL A 347 24.67 7.89 2.25
N LYS A 348 23.87 7.71 3.30
CA LYS A 348 23.33 8.83 4.08
C LYS A 348 24.49 9.55 4.78
N PRO A 349 24.81 10.82 4.44
CA PRO A 349 25.92 11.51 5.07
C PRO A 349 25.56 11.82 6.52
N THR A 350 26.31 11.25 7.47
CA THR A 350 26.21 11.59 8.92
C THR A 350 26.76 12.98 9.23
N THR A 351 27.62 13.51 8.36
CA THR A 351 28.10 14.89 8.37
C THR A 351 28.16 15.42 6.95
N PRO A 352 27.76 16.68 6.70
CA PRO A 352 27.88 17.27 5.39
C PRO A 352 29.37 17.53 5.11
N ARG A 353 29.96 16.71 4.24
CA ARG A 353 31.34 16.90 3.81
C ARG A 353 31.37 17.90 2.66
N SER A 354 32.15 18.97 2.83
CA SER A 354 32.63 19.76 1.72
C SER A 354 33.75 18.97 1.05
N GLY A 355 33.49 18.39 -0.12
CA GLY A 355 34.54 17.73 -0.89
C GLY A 355 34.00 16.59 -1.72
N ASP A 356 34.25 16.70 -3.01
CA ASP A 356 34.01 15.76 -4.10
C ASP A 356 32.56 15.61 -4.59
N VAL A 357 32.43 15.83 -5.90
CA VAL A 357 31.20 15.63 -6.68
C VAL A 357 31.27 14.20 -7.22
N ALA A 358 30.42 13.29 -6.72
CA ALA A 358 30.34 11.95 -7.29
C ALA A 358 29.90 12.00 -8.77
N GLU A 359 30.44 11.13 -9.61
CA GLU A 359 30.02 11.00 -11.02
C GLU A 359 28.53 10.64 -11.13
N ALA A 360 27.86 11.15 -12.17
CA ALA A 360 26.44 10.84 -12.39
C ALA A 360 26.25 9.33 -12.61
N ILE A 361 25.30 8.74 -11.90
CA ILE A 361 24.99 7.32 -12.03
C ILE A 361 24.04 7.17 -13.21
N HIS A 362 24.37 6.28 -14.13
CA HIS A 362 23.53 5.97 -15.28
C HIS A 362 22.97 4.57 -15.12
N GLY A 363 21.64 4.46 -15.12
CA GLY A 363 20.94 3.20 -15.09
C GLY A 363 21.14 2.46 -16.41
N THR A 364 21.73 1.27 -16.33
CA THR A 364 21.81 0.31 -17.44
C THR A 364 20.52 -0.50 -17.60
N LEU A 365 19.64 -0.45 -16.58
CA LEU A 365 18.38 -1.17 -16.56
C LEU A 365 17.39 -0.61 -17.59
N ARG A 366 16.60 -1.51 -18.18
CA ARG A 366 15.55 -1.22 -19.15
C ARG A 366 14.37 -2.15 -18.91
N TRP A 367 13.17 -1.77 -19.33
CA TRP A 367 11.97 -2.55 -19.08
C TRP A 367 12.05 -3.91 -19.77
N HIS A 368 12.59 -3.97 -20.99
CA HIS A 368 12.77 -5.25 -21.69
C HIS A 368 13.70 -6.23 -20.96
N HIS A 369 14.71 -5.77 -20.21
CA HIS A 369 15.55 -6.66 -19.39
C HIS A 369 14.69 -7.38 -18.33
N LEU A 370 13.88 -6.60 -17.61
CA LEU A 370 13.03 -7.06 -16.53
C LEU A 370 11.89 -7.95 -17.02
N LEU A 371 11.15 -7.49 -18.04
CA LEU A 371 9.98 -8.19 -18.57
C LEU A 371 10.37 -9.49 -19.28
N SER A 372 11.46 -9.49 -20.04
CA SER A 372 11.95 -10.71 -20.70
C SER A 372 12.41 -11.74 -19.68
N HIS A 373 13.11 -11.31 -18.63
CA HIS A 373 13.53 -12.20 -17.55
C HIS A 373 12.31 -12.83 -16.85
N TRP A 374 11.33 -12.04 -16.43
CA TRP A 374 10.14 -12.54 -15.73
C TRP A 374 9.23 -13.40 -16.61
N THR A 375 9.17 -13.12 -17.91
CA THR A 375 8.51 -14.00 -18.89
C THR A 375 9.09 -15.41 -18.81
N GLN A 376 10.38 -15.55 -18.54
CA GLN A 376 11.03 -16.85 -18.43
C GLN A 376 10.98 -17.42 -17.01
N SER A 377 11.25 -16.63 -15.97
CA SER A 377 11.39 -17.15 -14.59
C SER A 377 10.06 -17.36 -13.86
N MET A 378 9.07 -16.49 -14.05
CA MET A 378 7.85 -16.49 -13.24
C MET A 378 6.76 -17.45 -13.73
N LYS A 379 7.03 -18.76 -13.70
CA LYS A 379 6.12 -19.78 -14.27
C LYS A 379 4.74 -19.87 -13.61
N ASN A 380 4.62 -19.46 -12.35
CA ASN A 380 3.37 -19.49 -11.58
C ASN A 380 2.49 -18.25 -11.77
N LEU A 381 2.99 -17.22 -12.48
CA LEU A 381 2.30 -15.96 -12.61
C LEU A 381 1.07 -16.08 -13.51
N ARG A 382 -0.10 -15.74 -12.95
CA ARG A 382 -1.43 -15.86 -13.58
C ARG A 382 -2.09 -14.51 -13.78
N VAL A 383 -1.69 -13.52 -12.99
CA VAL A 383 -2.16 -12.14 -13.10
C VAL A 383 -0.94 -11.23 -13.11
N PHE A 384 -0.83 -10.43 -14.15
CA PHE A 384 0.14 -9.37 -14.26
C PHE A 384 -0.59 -8.08 -14.63
N LYS A 385 -0.40 -7.03 -13.84
CA LYS A 385 -0.93 -5.69 -14.15
C LYS A 385 0.16 -4.66 -13.96
N MET A 386 0.24 -3.73 -14.91
CA MET A 386 1.14 -2.58 -14.88
C MET A 386 0.38 -1.33 -15.36
N GLY A 387 0.81 -0.16 -14.91
CA GLY A 387 0.25 1.13 -15.30
C GLY A 387 0.16 2.04 -14.07
N LYS A 388 -0.50 3.19 -14.18
CA LYS A 388 -0.79 4.04 -13.01
C LYS A 388 -2.29 4.02 -12.71
N GLY A 389 -2.66 3.52 -11.54
CA GLY A 389 -4.02 3.54 -11.03
C GLY A 389 -4.32 4.79 -10.20
N HIS A 390 -5.61 5.02 -9.91
CA HIS A 390 -6.09 6.13 -9.10
C HIS A 390 -6.08 5.77 -7.60
N TRP A 391 -4.92 5.41 -7.05
CA TRP A 391 -4.80 5.11 -5.63
C TRP A 391 -4.32 6.31 -4.81
N ASP A 392 -3.53 7.22 -5.39
CA ASP A 392 -3.05 8.46 -4.77
C ASP A 392 -4.05 9.61 -4.95
N GLU A 393 -4.63 9.74 -6.14
CA GLU A 393 -5.55 10.82 -6.52
C GLU A 393 -6.69 10.22 -7.36
N ILE A 394 -7.88 10.11 -6.79
CA ILE A 394 -9.08 9.77 -7.56
C ILE A 394 -9.69 11.08 -8.04
N PRO A 395 -9.70 11.35 -9.36
CA PRO A 395 -10.38 12.51 -9.90
C PRO A 395 -11.85 12.46 -9.51
N ALA A 396 -12.40 13.58 -9.08
CA ALA A 396 -13.83 13.67 -8.72
C ALA A 396 -14.76 13.22 -9.85
N GLU A 397 -14.27 13.29 -11.09
CA GLU A 397 -14.96 12.95 -12.34
C GLU A 397 -15.02 11.44 -12.62
N ASP A 398 -14.06 10.66 -12.10
CA ASP A 398 -14.01 9.19 -12.26
C ASP A 398 -14.81 8.44 -11.18
N ILE A 399 -15.36 9.17 -10.20
CA ILE A 399 -16.18 8.59 -9.14
C ILE A 399 -17.62 8.56 -9.65
N ASP A 400 -18.12 7.36 -9.94
CA ASP A 400 -19.50 7.12 -10.37
C ASP A 400 -20.50 7.88 -9.47
N PRO A 401 -21.35 8.76 -10.01
CA PRO A 401 -22.39 9.45 -9.25
C PRO A 401 -23.29 8.50 -8.43
N SER A 402 -23.54 7.29 -8.94
CA SER A 402 -24.32 6.24 -8.25
C SER A 402 -23.58 5.63 -7.05
N TYR A 403 -22.24 5.72 -7.06
CA TYR A 403 -21.38 5.35 -5.93
C TYR A 403 -21.59 6.30 -4.75
N TYR A 404 -21.75 7.60 -5.05
CA TYR A 404 -22.15 8.60 -4.07
C TYR A 404 -23.59 8.38 -3.59
N GLU A 405 -24.56 8.13 -4.48
CA GLU A 405 -25.95 7.73 -4.13
C GLU A 405 -26.01 6.57 -3.11
N LYS A 406 -25.04 5.64 -3.17
CA LYS A 406 -24.90 4.52 -2.24
C LYS A 406 -24.28 4.88 -0.88
N LEU A 407 -23.62 6.06 -0.75
CA LEU A 407 -22.91 6.54 0.43
C LEU A 407 -23.48 7.82 1.08
N TRP A 408 -24.46 8.50 0.48
CA TRP A 408 -25.06 9.70 1.08
C TRP A 408 -25.81 9.41 2.38
N THR A 409 -25.18 9.78 3.50
CA THR A 409 -25.81 10.31 4.73
C THR A 409 -24.83 11.19 5.54
N ALA A 410 -23.92 11.95 4.92
CA ALA A 410 -23.11 12.93 5.62
C ALA A 410 -23.30 14.31 4.96
N ASP A 411 -23.66 15.32 5.76
CA ASP A 411 -23.91 16.70 5.30
C ASP A 411 -22.65 17.38 4.73
N SER A 412 -21.49 16.74 4.78
CA SER A 412 -20.26 17.19 4.13
C SER A 412 -19.90 16.30 2.95
N ARG A 413 -19.95 16.88 1.74
CA ARG A 413 -19.45 16.30 0.46
C ARG A 413 -18.02 15.74 0.60
N GLU A 414 -17.23 16.27 1.52
CA GLU A 414 -15.86 15.83 1.82
C GLU A 414 -15.79 14.51 2.62
N ALA A 415 -16.71 14.26 3.56
CA ALA A 415 -16.82 12.97 4.26
C ALA A 415 -17.18 11.82 3.31
N ALA A 416 -17.96 12.12 2.27
CA ALA A 416 -18.38 11.21 1.21
C ALA A 416 -17.34 11.02 0.10
N ASN A 417 -16.44 12.00 -0.12
CA ASN A 417 -15.30 11.92 -1.04
C ASN A 417 -14.07 11.21 -0.44
N GLN A 418 -13.96 11.19 0.89
CA GLN A 418 -12.85 10.57 1.61
C GLN A 418 -12.79 9.03 1.63
N PRO A 419 -13.79 8.20 1.27
CA PRO A 419 -13.61 6.76 1.37
C PRO A 419 -12.53 6.21 0.42
N PHE A 420 -11.96 6.98 -0.52
CA PHE A 420 -11.03 6.42 -1.52
C PHE A 420 -9.75 7.15 -1.89
N THR A 421 -9.54 8.43 -1.55
CA THR A 421 -8.20 9.02 -1.73
C THR A 421 -7.24 8.28 -0.80
N HIS A 422 -6.25 7.58 -1.35
CA HIS A 422 -5.29 6.72 -0.62
C HIS A 422 -5.77 5.34 -0.19
N HIS A 423 -6.81 4.75 -0.80
CA HIS A 423 -7.23 3.35 -0.52
C HIS A 423 -7.31 2.43 -1.73
N GLY A 424 -7.10 2.94 -2.95
CA GLY A 424 -7.07 2.10 -4.16
C GLY A 424 -6.07 0.95 -4.07
N PHE A 425 -4.98 1.13 -3.30
CA PHE A 425 -3.98 0.08 -3.04
C PHE A 425 -4.54 -1.15 -2.30
N ARG A 426 -5.69 -1.03 -1.62
CA ARG A 426 -6.40 -2.17 -0.99
C ARG A 426 -7.17 -3.02 -2.00
N TYR A 427 -7.44 -2.51 -3.18
CA TYR A 427 -8.27 -3.18 -4.17
C TYR A 427 -7.58 -3.08 -5.54
N PHE A 428 -6.34 -3.55 -5.63
CA PHE A 428 -5.58 -3.65 -6.89
C PHE A 428 -6.28 -4.52 -7.97
N GLU A 429 -7.32 -5.25 -7.58
CA GLU A 429 -8.23 -5.98 -8.48
C GLU A 429 -9.42 -5.15 -8.96
N HIS A 430 -9.51 -3.84 -8.75
CA HIS A 430 -10.70 -3.09 -9.15
C HIS A 430 -10.75 -2.79 -10.68
N PRO A 431 -11.86 -3.10 -11.36
CA PRO A 431 -13.05 -3.78 -10.85
C PRO A 431 -12.84 -5.30 -10.75
N SER A 432 -13.47 -5.91 -9.73
CA SER A 432 -13.38 -7.33 -9.40
C SER A 432 -13.60 -8.28 -10.60
N PRO A 433 -13.15 -9.55 -10.50
CA PRO A 433 -13.03 -10.50 -11.63
C PRO A 433 -14.30 -10.84 -12.45
N GLY A 434 -15.46 -10.28 -12.09
CA GLY A 434 -16.74 -10.48 -12.79
C GLY A 434 -17.01 -9.52 -13.94
N THR A 435 -16.10 -8.62 -14.30
CA THR A 435 -16.25 -7.81 -15.52
C THR A 435 -15.80 -8.61 -16.73
N THR A 436 -16.75 -9.27 -17.40
CA THR A 436 -16.61 -9.98 -18.68
C THR A 436 -16.40 -9.04 -19.88
N GLY A 437 -15.68 -7.94 -19.69
CA GLY A 437 -15.22 -7.06 -20.76
C GLY A 437 -13.76 -7.37 -21.08
N SER A 438 -13.36 -7.15 -22.33
CA SER A 438 -12.00 -7.23 -22.86
C SER A 438 -10.95 -6.30 -22.18
N GLY A 439 -11.22 -5.80 -20.97
CA GLY A 439 -10.46 -4.82 -20.21
C GLY A 439 -9.39 -5.40 -19.28
N ILE A 440 -8.84 -6.58 -19.60
CA ILE A 440 -7.83 -7.29 -18.79
C ILE A 440 -6.45 -6.56 -18.76
N ARG A 441 -6.29 -5.48 -19.53
CA ARG A 441 -4.96 -4.89 -19.79
C ARG A 441 -4.45 -3.86 -18.78
N LYS A 442 -5.28 -3.31 -17.88
CA LYS A 442 -4.95 -2.04 -17.18
C LYS A 442 -5.46 -1.98 -15.74
N TYR A 443 -4.78 -1.21 -14.90
CA TYR A 443 -5.33 -0.76 -13.61
C TYR A 443 -6.54 0.15 -13.84
N GLY A 444 -7.64 -0.11 -13.12
CA GLY A 444 -8.76 0.83 -12.97
C GLY A 444 -9.79 0.84 -14.11
N THR A 445 -11.05 1.10 -13.74
CA THR A 445 -12.19 1.44 -14.61
C THR A 445 -12.21 2.91 -15.03
N GLY A 446 -11.06 3.57 -15.10
CA GLY A 446 -10.95 4.98 -15.49
C GLY A 446 -10.43 5.14 -16.93
N ASN A 447 -10.77 6.25 -17.57
CA ASN A 447 -10.31 6.65 -18.90
C ASN A 447 -8.78 6.86 -19.02
N SER A 448 -7.99 6.65 -17.95
CA SER A 448 -6.55 6.88 -17.88
C SER A 448 -5.68 5.77 -18.48
N GLY A 449 -6.29 4.88 -19.28
CA GLY A 449 -5.62 3.80 -20.00
C GLY A 449 -4.69 4.24 -21.14
N PHE A 450 -4.04 5.39 -21.04
CA PHE A 450 -3.05 5.82 -22.02
C PHE A 450 -1.76 5.01 -21.85
N ALA A 451 -1.16 4.59 -22.97
CA ALA A 451 0.16 3.94 -23.00
C ALA A 451 1.22 4.77 -22.24
N GLU A 452 1.01 6.09 -22.17
CA GLU A 452 1.78 7.10 -21.44
C GLU A 452 2.00 6.80 -19.96
N ASN A 453 1.25 5.88 -19.34
CA ASN A 453 1.39 5.52 -17.93
C ASN A 453 2.15 4.21 -17.66
N MET A 454 2.67 3.56 -18.70
CA MET A 454 3.49 2.34 -18.59
C MET A 454 4.93 2.64 -19.02
N LEU A 455 5.85 1.72 -18.70
CA LEU A 455 7.24 1.73 -19.16
C LEU A 455 8.00 3.04 -18.86
N LYS A 456 7.67 3.71 -17.75
CA LYS A 456 8.24 5.00 -17.39
C LYS A 456 9.68 4.91 -16.92
N TYR A 457 10.45 5.93 -17.28
CA TYR A 457 11.80 6.18 -16.81
C TYR A 457 11.82 7.46 -15.97
N VAL A 458 12.65 7.48 -14.93
CA VAL A 458 12.81 8.64 -14.06
C VAL A 458 14.26 9.08 -13.95
N TYR A 459 14.42 10.38 -13.78
CA TYR A 459 15.67 11.02 -13.39
C TYR A 459 15.62 11.45 -11.93
N TRP A 460 16.72 11.27 -11.24
CA TRP A 460 16.90 11.85 -9.92
C TRP A 460 17.83 13.07 -9.99
N THR A 461 17.34 14.24 -9.58
CA THR A 461 18.12 15.49 -9.48
C THR A 461 17.94 16.18 -8.12
N GLY A 462 17.78 15.40 -7.05
CA GLY A 462 17.28 15.86 -5.74
C GLY A 462 15.76 15.74 -5.59
N LYS A 463 15.06 15.46 -6.69
CA LYS A 463 13.67 14.97 -6.74
C LYS A 463 13.54 14.06 -7.96
N TYR A 464 12.57 13.15 -7.93
CA TYR A 464 12.23 12.37 -9.11
C TYR A 464 11.55 13.26 -10.14
N THR A 465 12.06 13.22 -11.36
CA THR A 465 11.49 13.90 -12.52
C THR A 465 11.26 12.86 -13.60
N ASP A 466 10.09 12.91 -14.23
CA ASP A 466 9.76 12.08 -15.38
C ASP A 466 10.75 12.33 -16.53
N TYR A 467 11.21 11.25 -17.19
CA TYR A 467 12.20 11.31 -18.27
C TYR A 467 11.75 12.20 -19.42
N ASP A 468 10.51 12.02 -19.88
CA ASP A 468 9.99 12.69 -21.06
C ASP A 468 9.84 14.18 -20.78
N ARG A 469 9.28 14.53 -19.61
CA ARG A 469 9.19 15.94 -19.16
C ARG A 469 10.56 16.61 -19.04
N MET A 470 11.55 15.89 -18.53
CA MET A 470 12.91 16.42 -18.43
C MET A 470 13.50 16.67 -19.81
N TRP A 471 13.34 15.72 -20.74
CA TRP A 471 13.87 15.84 -22.10
C TRP A 471 13.19 16.95 -22.90
N GLU A 472 11.87 17.13 -22.74
CA GLU A 472 11.13 18.27 -23.29
C GLU A 472 11.72 19.60 -22.79
N SER A 473 11.95 19.71 -21.48
CA SER A 473 12.58 20.90 -20.89
C SER A 473 13.97 21.18 -21.48
N TRP A 474 14.76 20.14 -21.73
CA TRP A 474 16.07 20.28 -22.36
C TRP A 474 15.97 20.68 -23.82
N ASN A 475 15.06 20.09 -24.59
CA ASN A 475 14.81 20.48 -25.98
C ASN A 475 14.41 21.96 -26.09
N MET A 476 13.59 22.46 -25.15
CA MET A 476 13.28 23.89 -25.09
C MET A 476 14.52 24.76 -24.83
N GLN A 477 15.45 24.30 -23.98
CA GLN A 477 16.72 24.99 -23.74
C GLN A 477 17.64 24.94 -24.96
N ARG A 478 17.63 23.85 -25.74
CA ARG A 478 18.44 23.69 -26.95
C ARG A 478 18.22 24.82 -27.95
N VAL A 479 16.98 25.29 -28.06
CA VAL A 479 16.61 26.40 -28.97
C VAL A 479 17.34 27.70 -28.62
N VAL A 480 17.76 27.88 -27.37
CA VAL A 480 18.38 29.10 -26.86
C VAL A 480 19.89 28.96 -26.65
N LEU A 481 20.42 27.73 -26.62
CA LEU A 481 21.83 27.44 -26.42
C LEU A 481 22.54 27.28 -27.76
N THR A 482 23.79 27.73 -27.85
CA THR A 482 24.63 27.36 -28.99
C THR A 482 24.98 25.87 -28.94
N GLU A 483 25.31 25.27 -30.08
CA GLU A 483 25.67 23.84 -30.16
C GLU A 483 26.90 23.50 -29.28
N GLU A 484 27.84 24.43 -29.09
CA GLU A 484 28.98 24.26 -28.19
C GLU A 484 28.55 24.25 -26.72
N GLU A 485 27.65 25.15 -26.31
CA GLU A 485 27.10 25.18 -24.96
C GLU A 485 26.23 23.96 -24.68
N TRP A 486 25.46 23.51 -25.67
CA TRP A 486 24.66 22.31 -25.61
C TRP A 486 25.53 21.06 -25.41
N ARG A 487 26.53 20.85 -26.27
CA ARG A 487 27.45 19.70 -26.16
C ARG A 487 28.20 19.70 -24.83
N ARG A 488 28.63 20.87 -24.35
CA ARG A 488 29.29 21.01 -23.05
C ARG A 488 28.37 20.65 -21.88
N LYS A 489 27.08 21.00 -21.96
CA LYS A 489 26.12 20.81 -20.85
C LYS A 489 25.41 19.45 -20.87
N TYR A 490 25.09 18.92 -22.05
CA TYR A 490 24.25 17.75 -22.24
C TYR A 490 24.83 16.68 -23.17
N GLY A 491 25.99 16.90 -23.79
CA GLY A 491 26.53 15.98 -24.81
C GLY A 491 26.73 14.54 -24.31
N ARG A 492 27.07 14.34 -23.03
CA ARG A 492 27.15 12.99 -22.43
C ARG A 492 25.78 12.34 -22.22
N ASP A 493 24.76 13.12 -21.88
CA ASP A 493 23.40 12.63 -21.67
C ASP A 493 22.71 12.34 -23.02
N GLU A 494 23.01 13.11 -24.07
CA GLU A 494 22.48 12.95 -25.43
C GLU A 494 22.93 11.64 -26.09
N CYS A 495 24.19 11.24 -25.93
CA CYS A 495 24.69 9.95 -26.43
C CYS A 495 24.00 8.72 -25.79
N ARG A 496 23.25 8.92 -24.71
CA ARG A 496 22.57 7.85 -23.96
C ARG A 496 21.06 7.98 -24.00
N LYS A 497 20.53 8.95 -24.76
CA LYS A 497 19.10 9.21 -24.90
C LYS A 497 18.36 7.91 -25.21
N LEU A 498 17.20 7.72 -24.58
CA LEU A 498 16.32 6.61 -24.89
C LEU A 498 15.91 6.72 -26.37
N THR A 499 16.26 5.70 -27.14
CA THR A 499 15.97 5.65 -28.57
C THR A 499 14.57 5.10 -28.81
N GLU A 500 14.01 5.35 -29.99
CA GLU A 500 12.76 4.70 -30.41
C GLU A 500 12.92 3.17 -30.48
N GLU A 501 14.11 2.67 -30.80
CA GLU A 501 14.43 1.24 -30.77
C GLU A 501 14.37 0.66 -29.35
N ASP A 502 14.84 1.40 -28.33
CA ASP A 502 14.72 0.99 -26.93
C ASP A 502 13.26 0.89 -26.50
N ARG A 503 12.44 1.90 -26.85
CA ARG A 503 11.00 1.90 -26.55
C ARG A 503 10.29 0.75 -27.24
N ALA A 504 10.57 0.51 -28.52
CA ALA A 504 10.01 -0.61 -29.26
C ALA A 504 10.37 -1.96 -28.62
N ARG A 505 11.62 -2.13 -28.14
CA ARG A 505 12.03 -3.34 -27.40
C ARG A 505 11.27 -3.50 -26.08
N ASP A 506 11.06 -2.42 -25.34
CA ASP A 506 10.31 -2.43 -24.08
C ASP A 506 8.84 -2.82 -24.31
N GLU A 507 8.19 -2.28 -25.35
CA GLU A 507 6.83 -2.62 -25.74
C GLU A 507 6.69 -4.09 -26.16
N VAL A 508 7.61 -4.57 -27.01
CA VAL A 508 7.62 -5.97 -27.44
C VAL A 508 7.77 -6.92 -26.24
N ALA A 509 8.62 -6.58 -25.27
CA ALA A 509 8.80 -7.39 -24.07
C ALA A 509 7.55 -7.38 -23.16
N LEU A 510 6.83 -6.25 -23.09
CA LEU A 510 5.56 -6.16 -22.35
C LEU A 510 4.49 -7.05 -22.96
N GLU A 511 4.30 -6.99 -24.28
CA GLU A 511 3.33 -7.83 -24.98
C GLU A 511 3.68 -9.33 -24.85
N ALA A 512 4.98 -9.68 -24.94
CA ALA A 512 5.43 -11.05 -24.71
C ALA A 512 5.11 -11.54 -23.29
N MET A 513 5.31 -10.70 -22.28
CA MET A 513 4.99 -11.02 -20.89
C MET A 513 3.49 -11.22 -20.69
N ILE A 514 2.65 -10.32 -21.22
CA ILE A 514 1.19 -10.43 -21.15
C ILE A 514 0.72 -11.72 -21.82
N SER A 515 1.19 -11.99 -23.04
CA SER A 515 0.85 -13.21 -23.78
C SER A 515 1.25 -14.48 -23.02
N ALA A 516 2.41 -14.49 -22.37
CA ALA A 516 2.86 -15.64 -21.58
C ALA A 516 1.99 -15.86 -20.34
N VAL A 517 1.54 -14.79 -19.67
CA VAL A 517 0.64 -14.87 -18.51
C VAL A 517 -0.75 -15.37 -18.93
N ASP A 518 -1.28 -14.88 -20.04
CA ASP A 518 -2.58 -15.31 -20.56
C ASP A 518 -2.57 -16.79 -20.96
N ALA A 519 -1.49 -17.26 -21.60
CA ALA A 519 -1.30 -18.67 -21.93
C ALA A 519 -1.28 -19.57 -20.67
N ARG A 520 -0.60 -19.14 -19.61
CA ARG A 520 -0.57 -19.86 -18.33
C ARG A 520 -1.95 -19.93 -17.68
N ARG A 521 -2.69 -18.83 -17.70
CA ARG A 521 -4.05 -18.77 -17.17
C ARG A 521 -4.97 -19.75 -17.90
N ALA A 522 -4.95 -19.74 -19.24
CA ALA A 522 -5.77 -20.62 -20.06
C ALA A 522 -5.45 -22.11 -19.81
N HIS A 523 -4.18 -22.47 -19.68
CA HIS A 523 -3.76 -23.85 -19.43
C HIS A 523 -4.32 -24.42 -18.13
N MET A 524 -4.36 -23.63 -17.07
CA MET A 524 -4.91 -24.08 -15.78
C MET A 524 -6.42 -24.16 -15.77
N SER A 525 -7.12 -23.21 -16.40
CA SER A 525 -8.57 -23.29 -16.52
C SER A 525 -8.99 -24.59 -17.22
N ALA A 526 -8.19 -25.06 -18.20
CA ALA A 526 -8.39 -26.37 -18.82
C ALA A 526 -8.14 -27.54 -17.86
N LEU A 527 -7.09 -27.48 -17.03
CA LEU A 527 -6.81 -28.50 -16.01
C LEU A 527 -7.89 -28.61 -14.94
N ASP A 528 -8.41 -27.47 -14.47
CA ASP A 528 -9.48 -27.44 -13.47
C ASP A 528 -10.76 -28.09 -14.04
N THR A 529 -11.14 -27.77 -15.28
CA THR A 529 -12.29 -28.42 -15.96
C THR A 529 -12.10 -29.91 -16.21
N MET A 530 -10.87 -30.41 -16.35
CA MET A 530 -10.60 -31.84 -16.51
C MET A 530 -10.59 -32.60 -15.18
N SER A 531 -10.43 -31.90 -14.05
CA SER A 531 -10.44 -32.50 -12.71
C SER A 531 -11.85 -32.65 -12.12
N GLU A 532 -12.83 -31.94 -12.69
CA GLU A 532 -14.25 -31.98 -12.31
C GLU A 532 -15.08 -33.00 -13.12
N VAL A 533 -14.46 -33.65 -14.12
CA VAL A 533 -15.02 -34.75 -14.92
C VAL A 533 -14.40 -36.06 -14.48
#